data_AF-A0A7R8CNI1-F1
#
_entry.id   AF-A0A7R8CNI1-F1
#
_cell.length_a   1.000
_cell.length_b   1.000
_cell.length_c   1.000
_cell.angle_alpha   90.00
_cell.angle_beta   90.00
_cell.angle_gamma   90.00
#
_symmetry.space_group_name_H-M   'P 1'
#
loop_
_entity.id
_entity.type
_entity.pdbx_description
1 polymer ?
#
loop_
_entity_poly.entity_id
_entity_poly.type
_entity_poly.pdbx_seq_one_letter_code
_entity_poly.pdbx_strand_id
1 'polypeptide(L)'
;MRTRVCVIGSGPCGMSIVCNYDKLLKEGAVNEIDLTIYEKQDKWGGLWNMTWQTEHFGKSISSFPSREVILNYLEGRWKKHNAHRFVQYEHIVRNVYFNSSASTFSVIVYDVKNDKIHDPKEFDYVVNATGHFSFPNIPSFKGIETFPGRVLHSHDFRHGEQFAGMRLLVIGAALSAEDISLQCQKFGAKRIVCSYRSNPMGFKWPANLRERPLLVEIQAKKMYILGRRIRRNNLRISKKEPNTYFVSNLYKGLLWLGGGANRLIYMGAQNQCYTFTLFDTQAFWIVKFISGLIPLPSHGLMMKHSISWKERLNEDVKSFPDIARYQLAYILDLNKDSKYPYELDCTDMFIKCLDDKKNDILTYRDKQFQSIFTKTKSPMYHTKWIDAFDDSLDAFLKI
;
A
#
# COMPACT_ATOMS: atom_id res chain seq x y z
N MET A 1 33.01 10.46 5.14
CA MET A 1 31.73 11.10 5.50
C MET A 1 30.65 10.04 5.33
N ARG A 2 29.66 9.95 6.23
CA ARG A 2 28.58 8.95 6.10
C ARG A 2 27.63 9.35 4.96
N THR A 3 27.14 8.38 4.19
CA THR A 3 26.12 8.60 3.17
C THR A 3 24.84 9.09 3.83
N ARG A 4 24.29 10.22 3.39
CA ARG A 4 23.06 10.82 3.90
C ARG A 4 21.87 10.36 3.09
N VAL A 5 20.87 9.79 3.74
CA VAL A 5 19.70 9.21 3.10
C VAL A 5 18.44 9.82 3.71
N CYS A 6 17.61 10.41 2.84
CA CYS A 6 16.27 10.88 3.20
C CYS A 6 15.23 9.85 2.77
N VAL A 7 14.38 9.41 3.69
CA VAL A 7 13.18 8.62 3.37
C VAL A 7 11.95 9.47 3.66
N ILE A 8 11.02 9.52 2.71
CA ILE A 8 9.80 10.30 2.84
C ILE A 8 8.63 9.35 3.13
N GLY A 9 8.18 9.32 4.39
CA GLY A 9 7.10 8.48 4.89
C GLY A 9 7.57 7.32 5.77
N SER A 10 6.89 7.12 6.90
CA SER A 10 7.13 6.05 7.88
C SER A 10 6.01 5.01 7.91
N GLY A 11 5.37 4.79 6.76
CA GLY A 11 4.51 3.61 6.55
C GLY A 11 5.32 2.33 6.36
N PRO A 12 4.67 1.19 6.04
CA PRO A 12 5.34 -0.09 5.86
C PRO A 12 6.56 -0.05 4.92
N CYS A 13 6.50 0.73 3.82
CA CYS A 13 7.64 0.93 2.93
C CYS A 13 8.85 1.55 3.64
N GLY A 14 8.71 2.76 4.19
CA GLY A 14 9.83 3.46 4.83
C GLY A 14 10.38 2.70 6.04
N MET A 15 9.51 2.07 6.83
CA MET A 15 9.94 1.29 7.99
C MET A 15 10.65 -0.02 7.61
N SER A 16 10.33 -0.62 6.45
CA SER A 16 11.09 -1.75 5.90
C SER A 16 12.53 -1.36 5.56
N ILE A 17 12.83 -0.11 5.15
CA ILE A 17 14.22 0.37 4.99
C ILE A 17 14.96 0.25 6.31
N VAL A 18 14.39 0.78 7.40
CA VAL A 18 15.01 0.78 8.73
C VAL A 18 15.28 -0.64 9.22
N CYS A 19 14.29 -1.53 9.12
CA CYS A 19 14.42 -2.89 9.63
C CYS A 19 15.53 -3.66 8.90
N ASN A 20 15.61 -3.52 7.57
CA ASN A 20 16.63 -4.19 6.78
C ASN A 20 18.02 -3.55 6.95
N TYR A 21 18.09 -2.22 7.07
CA TYR A 21 19.33 -1.51 7.39
C TYR A 21 19.88 -1.93 8.76
N ASP A 22 19.09 -1.86 9.82
CA ASP A 22 19.52 -2.23 11.17
C ASP A 22 19.94 -3.71 11.25
N LYS A 23 19.22 -4.61 10.56
CA LYS A 23 19.61 -6.02 10.44
C LYS A 23 20.99 -6.16 9.77
N LEU A 24 21.15 -5.61 8.56
CA LEU A 24 22.39 -5.74 7.80
C LEU A 24 23.58 -5.05 8.50
N LEU A 25 23.33 -3.95 9.21
CA LEU A 25 24.35 -3.25 9.99
C LEU A 25 24.86 -4.13 11.14
N LYS A 26 23.95 -4.77 11.90
CA LYS A 26 24.30 -5.71 12.98
C LYS A 26 25.02 -6.95 12.48
N GLU A 27 24.73 -7.38 11.25
CA GLU A 27 25.43 -8.47 10.58
C GLU A 27 26.80 -8.05 10.01
N GLY A 28 27.18 -6.77 10.10
CA GLY A 28 28.42 -6.24 9.51
C GLY A 28 28.41 -6.20 7.98
N ALA A 29 27.25 -6.37 7.36
CA ALA A 29 27.11 -6.46 5.91
C ALA A 29 27.07 -5.07 5.24
N VAL A 30 26.74 -4.01 5.97
CA VAL A 30 26.69 -2.62 5.46
C VAL A 30 27.34 -1.65 6.43
N ASN A 31 27.80 -0.51 5.91
CA ASN A 31 28.36 0.57 6.71
C ASN A 31 27.28 1.48 7.30
N GLU A 32 27.63 2.26 8.33
CA GLU A 32 26.73 3.24 8.90
C GLU A 32 26.38 4.38 7.92
N ILE A 33 25.09 4.68 7.80
CA ILE A 33 24.53 5.80 7.03
C ILE A 33 23.90 6.83 7.98
N ASP A 34 23.83 8.09 7.54
CA ASP A 34 23.01 9.12 8.16
C ASP A 34 21.59 9.05 7.57
N LEU A 35 20.73 8.25 8.21
CA LEU A 35 19.35 8.03 7.79
C LEU A 35 18.40 8.99 8.52
N THR A 36 17.66 9.79 7.77
CA THR A 36 16.55 10.60 8.28
C THR A 36 15.25 10.22 7.58
N ILE A 37 14.20 9.96 8.34
CA ILE A 37 12.84 9.70 7.84
C ILE A 37 11.94 10.87 8.24
N TYR A 38 11.23 11.44 7.27
CA TYR A 38 10.22 12.47 7.53
C TYR A 38 8.81 11.88 7.42
N GLU A 39 8.01 12.04 8.47
CA GLU A 39 6.62 11.60 8.52
C GLU A 39 5.69 12.79 8.76
N LYS A 40 4.63 12.91 7.96
CA LYS A 40 3.65 13.99 8.08
C LYS A 40 2.70 13.80 9.25
N GLN A 41 2.47 12.56 9.67
CA GLN A 41 1.63 12.20 10.80
C GLN A 41 2.41 12.32 12.11
N ASP A 42 1.67 12.32 13.23
CA ASP A 42 2.22 12.30 14.59
C ASP A 42 2.80 10.94 14.99
N LYS A 43 2.50 9.89 14.22
CA LYS A 43 2.95 8.50 14.41
C LYS A 43 3.23 7.81 13.08
N TRP A 44 3.94 6.68 13.15
CA TRP A 44 4.19 5.79 12.01
C TRP A 44 2.93 5.03 11.60
N GLY A 45 3.05 4.16 10.58
CA GLY A 45 1.96 3.24 10.20
C GLY A 45 1.36 3.54 8.83
N GLY A 46 1.48 4.77 8.33
CA GLY A 46 0.95 5.16 7.03
C GLY A 46 -0.57 4.98 6.97
N LEU A 47 -1.07 4.14 6.05
CA LEU A 47 -2.50 3.82 5.92
C LEU A 47 -3.07 2.99 7.09
N TRP A 48 -2.22 2.33 7.87
CA TRP A 48 -2.65 1.45 8.96
C TRP A 48 -2.91 2.21 10.28
N ASN A 49 -2.45 3.46 10.38
CA ASN A 49 -2.48 4.25 11.60
C ASN A 49 -3.92 4.63 12.02
N MET A 50 -4.42 3.98 13.08
CA MET A 50 -5.40 4.52 14.03
C MET A 50 -4.98 4.02 15.43
N THR A 51 -5.28 4.80 16.47
CA THR A 51 -4.63 4.75 17.79
C THR A 51 -4.67 3.43 18.56
N TRP A 52 -3.48 3.05 19.06
CA TRP A 52 -3.12 2.24 20.24
C TRP A 52 -2.68 0.76 20.09
N GLN A 53 -1.61 0.48 20.85
CA GLN A 53 -0.98 -0.77 21.36
C GLN A 53 -0.24 -1.76 20.44
N THR A 54 0.81 -2.35 21.04
CA THR A 54 1.92 -3.08 20.39
C THR A 54 2.20 -4.44 21.04
N GLU A 55 2.43 -5.48 20.24
CA GLU A 55 3.37 -6.59 20.47
C GLU A 55 3.35 -7.60 19.30
N HIS A 56 4.30 -8.54 19.27
CA HIS A 56 4.21 -9.67 18.34
C HIS A 56 3.34 -10.77 18.97
N PHE A 57 2.38 -11.31 18.23
CA PHE A 57 1.58 -12.43 18.71
C PHE A 57 2.48 -13.66 18.87
N GLY A 58 2.94 -13.92 20.08
CA GLY A 58 3.59 -15.18 20.50
C GLY A 58 2.64 -16.39 20.44
N LYS A 59 1.54 -16.29 19.70
CA LYS A 59 0.50 -17.29 19.46
C LYS A 59 0.03 -17.20 18.02
N SER A 60 -0.35 -18.34 17.43
CA SER A 60 -0.95 -18.39 16.10
C SER A 60 -2.31 -17.69 16.10
N ILE A 61 -2.58 -16.86 15.09
CA ILE A 61 -3.86 -16.14 14.90
C ILE A 61 -4.52 -16.50 13.57
N SER A 62 -5.79 -16.14 13.38
CA SER A 62 -6.52 -16.40 12.13
C SER A 62 -5.90 -15.68 10.92
N SER A 63 -6.19 -16.15 9.70
CA SER A 63 -5.57 -15.63 8.47
C SER A 63 -6.05 -14.24 8.03
N PHE A 64 -7.17 -13.76 8.59
CA PHE A 64 -7.77 -12.46 8.25
C PHE A 64 -7.90 -11.58 9.51
N PRO A 65 -6.77 -11.11 10.06
CA PRO A 65 -6.76 -10.23 11.21
C PRO A 65 -7.42 -8.87 10.92
N SER A 66 -7.92 -8.22 11.97
CA SER A 66 -8.37 -6.83 11.89
C SER A 66 -7.21 -5.88 11.62
N ARG A 67 -7.53 -4.65 11.24
CA ARG A 67 -6.53 -3.60 10.96
C ARG A 67 -5.62 -3.34 12.16
N GLU A 68 -6.19 -3.27 13.36
CA GLU A 68 -5.44 -2.99 14.60
C GLU A 68 -4.44 -4.10 14.92
N VAL A 69 -4.83 -5.36 14.72
CA VAL A 69 -3.96 -6.54 14.86
C VAL A 69 -2.78 -6.49 13.88
N ILE A 70 -3.00 -6.07 12.62
CA ILE A 70 -1.92 -5.88 11.65
C ILE A 70 -0.99 -4.72 12.05
N LEU A 71 -1.53 -3.59 12.52
CA LEU A 71 -0.71 -2.47 12.98
C LEU A 71 0.17 -2.90 14.15
N ASN A 72 -0.41 -3.57 15.15
CA ASN A 72 0.27 -4.11 16.32
C ASN A 72 1.45 -5.03 15.93
N TYR A 73 1.25 -5.92 14.96
CA TYR A 73 2.32 -6.76 14.39
C TYR A 73 3.46 -5.95 13.76
N LEU A 74 3.13 -4.92 12.97
CA LEU A 74 4.11 -4.06 12.32
C LEU A 74 4.90 -3.23 13.34
N GLU A 75 4.22 -2.66 14.31
CA GLU A 75 4.85 -1.86 15.38
C GLU A 75 5.80 -2.69 16.23
N GLY A 76 5.45 -3.95 16.54
CA GLY A 76 6.34 -4.89 17.21
C GLY A 76 7.68 -5.02 16.47
N ARG A 77 7.63 -5.15 15.14
CA ARG A 77 8.84 -5.27 14.31
C ARG A 77 9.65 -3.99 14.36
N TRP A 78 9.01 -2.83 14.23
CA TRP A 78 9.69 -1.53 14.19
C TRP A 78 10.34 -1.17 15.52
N LYS A 79 9.67 -1.48 16.64
CA LYS A 79 10.21 -1.30 17.99
C LYS A 79 11.46 -2.16 18.22
N LYS A 80 11.47 -3.42 17.77
CA LYS A 80 12.64 -4.32 17.87
C LYS A 80 13.90 -3.75 17.19
N HIS A 81 13.72 -2.99 16.11
CA HIS A 81 14.81 -2.33 15.38
C HIS A 81 15.12 -0.91 15.88
N ASN A 82 14.52 -0.50 17.01
CA ASN A 82 14.63 0.84 17.56
C ASN A 82 14.33 1.93 16.51
N ALA A 83 13.34 1.68 15.64
CA ALA A 83 13.20 2.43 14.39
C ALA A 83 12.79 3.90 14.58
N HIS A 84 12.17 4.23 15.71
CA HIS A 84 11.72 5.59 16.02
C HIS A 84 12.86 6.62 16.01
N ARG A 85 14.11 6.21 16.32
CA ARG A 85 15.27 7.11 16.34
C ARG A 85 15.59 7.76 14.99
N PHE A 86 15.12 7.18 13.89
CA PHE A 86 15.33 7.70 12.54
C PHE A 86 14.20 8.60 12.07
N VAL A 87 13.07 8.66 12.79
CA VAL A 87 11.84 9.30 12.32
C VAL A 87 11.65 10.66 12.96
N GLN A 88 11.37 11.65 12.13
CA GLN A 88 10.89 12.97 12.51
C GLN A 88 9.40 13.04 12.16
N TYR A 89 8.55 12.92 13.18
CA TYR A 89 7.09 13.01 13.07
C TYR A 89 6.63 14.45 12.91
N GLU A 90 5.45 14.65 12.35
CA GLU A 90 4.87 15.97 12.10
C GLU A 90 5.78 16.86 11.22
N HIS A 91 6.58 16.24 10.36
CA HIS A 91 7.47 16.89 9.41
C HIS A 91 7.06 16.57 7.97
N ILE A 92 6.60 17.58 7.24
CA ILE A 92 6.11 17.46 5.87
C ILE A 92 7.21 17.87 4.89
N VAL A 93 7.72 16.92 4.10
CA VAL A 93 8.56 17.26 2.94
C VAL A 93 7.74 18.04 1.92
N ARG A 94 8.15 19.28 1.64
CA ARG A 94 7.50 20.18 0.69
C ARG A 94 8.10 20.06 -0.70
N ASN A 95 9.43 20.08 -0.77
CA ASN A 95 10.17 20.11 -2.02
C ASN A 95 11.44 19.26 -1.93
N VAL A 96 11.82 18.70 -3.08
CA VAL A 96 13.07 17.97 -3.28
C VAL A 96 13.67 18.48 -4.58
N TYR A 97 14.88 19.04 -4.50
CA TYR A 97 15.61 19.57 -5.66
C TYR A 97 16.90 18.80 -5.84
N PHE A 98 17.20 18.38 -7.06
CA PHE A 98 18.49 17.73 -7.35
C PHE A 98 19.51 18.78 -7.81
N ASN A 99 20.67 18.79 -7.17
CA ASN A 99 21.84 19.58 -7.58
C ASN A 99 22.77 18.69 -8.39
N SER A 100 22.87 18.93 -9.71
CA SER A 100 23.72 18.13 -10.60
C SER A 100 25.21 18.29 -10.34
N SER A 101 25.67 19.50 -9.97
CA SER A 101 27.08 19.78 -9.69
C SER A 101 27.58 19.06 -8.45
N ALA A 102 26.75 19.02 -7.39
CA ALA A 102 27.09 18.31 -6.15
C ALA A 102 26.65 16.83 -6.16
N SER A 103 25.78 16.43 -7.10
CA SER A 103 25.10 15.12 -7.11
C SER A 103 24.34 14.81 -5.82
N THR A 104 23.74 15.83 -5.20
CA THR A 104 22.95 15.73 -3.96
C THR A 104 21.53 16.24 -4.17
N PHE A 105 20.66 15.98 -3.19
CA PHE A 105 19.32 16.52 -3.09
C PHE A 105 19.20 17.51 -1.95
N SER A 106 18.62 18.67 -2.26
CA SER A 106 18.17 19.64 -1.28
C SER A 106 16.72 19.35 -0.92
N VAL A 107 16.43 19.06 0.35
CA VAL A 107 15.10 18.69 0.84
C VAL A 107 14.58 19.78 1.77
N ILE A 108 13.42 20.35 1.43
CA ILE A 108 12.74 21.38 2.23
C ILE A 108 11.63 20.72 3.05
N VAL A 109 11.63 20.99 4.35
CA VAL A 109 10.73 20.36 5.31
C VAL A 109 9.97 21.43 6.10
N TYR A 110 8.67 21.21 6.24
CA TYR A 110 7.80 21.98 7.10
C TYR A 110 7.52 21.22 8.38
N ASP A 111 8.01 21.74 9.50
CA ASP A 111 7.71 21.30 10.85
C ASP A 111 6.34 21.85 11.25
N VAL A 112 5.36 20.95 11.38
CA VAL A 112 3.97 21.28 11.69
C VAL A 112 3.84 21.77 13.13
N LYS A 113 4.61 21.20 14.06
CA LYS A 113 4.50 21.50 15.49
C LYS A 113 4.97 22.91 15.81
N ASN A 114 6.05 23.34 15.15
CA ASN A 114 6.64 24.67 15.35
C ASN A 114 6.22 25.68 14.27
N ASP A 115 5.31 25.31 13.36
CA ASP A 115 4.87 26.10 12.20
C ASP A 115 6.03 26.73 11.42
N LYS A 116 7.08 25.94 11.15
CA LYS A 116 8.34 26.44 10.60
C LYS A 116 8.77 25.67 9.36
N ILE A 117 9.27 26.40 8.35
CA ILE A 117 10.04 25.80 7.25
C ILE A 117 11.51 25.81 7.63
N HIS A 118 12.14 24.64 7.64
CA HIS A 118 13.58 24.52 7.88
C HIS A 118 14.38 24.92 6.65
N ASP A 119 15.62 25.38 6.88
CA ASP A 119 16.60 25.53 5.82
C ASP A 119 16.78 24.19 5.08
N PRO A 120 17.02 24.21 3.76
CA PRO A 120 17.16 22.99 3.00
C PRO A 120 18.27 22.08 3.55
N LYS A 121 17.94 20.81 3.79
CA LYS A 121 18.91 19.79 4.21
C LYS A 121 19.37 18.97 3.01
N GLU A 122 20.68 18.81 2.87
CA GLU A 122 21.30 18.07 1.77
C GLU A 122 21.39 16.57 2.06
N PHE A 123 21.04 15.76 1.07
CA PHE A 123 21.07 14.30 1.11
C PHE A 123 21.72 13.73 -0.15
N ASP A 124 22.40 12.59 -0.03
CA ASP A 124 22.98 11.90 -1.18
C ASP A 124 21.91 11.07 -1.90
N TYR A 125 20.99 10.45 -1.15
CA TYR A 125 19.87 9.67 -1.70
C TYR A 125 18.53 10.14 -1.14
N VAL A 126 17.48 10.05 -1.96
CA VAL A 126 16.09 10.27 -1.55
C VAL A 126 15.25 9.05 -1.92
N VAL A 127 14.58 8.47 -0.92
CA VAL A 127 13.62 7.37 -1.09
C VAL A 127 12.21 7.91 -0.87
N ASN A 128 11.41 7.97 -1.92
CA ASN A 128 10.00 8.31 -1.85
C ASN A 128 9.17 7.08 -1.47
N ALA A 129 8.68 7.06 -0.22
CA ALA A 129 7.86 6.00 0.36
C ALA A 129 6.47 6.52 0.80
N THR A 130 5.94 7.55 0.13
CA THR A 130 4.70 8.22 0.55
C THR A 130 3.41 7.46 0.26
N GLY A 131 3.49 6.35 -0.47
CA GLY A 131 2.34 5.61 -0.99
C GLY A 131 1.56 6.38 -2.07
N HIS A 132 0.55 5.73 -2.65
CA HIS A 132 -0.24 6.28 -3.78
C HIS A 132 -1.76 6.11 -3.66
N PHE A 133 -2.27 5.46 -2.60
CA PHE A 133 -3.72 5.28 -2.36
C PHE A 133 -4.38 6.38 -1.52
N SER A 134 -3.66 7.43 -1.16
CA SER A 134 -4.20 8.53 -0.34
C SER A 134 -4.77 9.70 -1.14
N PHE A 135 -4.56 9.72 -2.46
CA PHE A 135 -5.07 10.77 -3.32
C PHE A 135 -6.20 10.25 -4.20
N PRO A 136 -7.45 10.68 -3.96
CA PRO A 136 -8.60 10.13 -4.66
C PRO A 136 -8.64 10.53 -6.14
N ASN A 137 -9.12 9.63 -7.00
CA ASN A 137 -9.51 9.91 -8.38
C ASN A 137 -11.04 10.05 -8.44
N ILE A 138 -11.53 11.27 -8.63
CA ILE A 138 -12.97 11.56 -8.58
C ILE A 138 -13.48 11.91 -9.98
N PRO A 139 -14.21 10.99 -10.63
CA PRO A 139 -14.95 11.32 -11.85
C PRO A 139 -16.18 12.18 -11.51
N SER A 140 -16.64 12.95 -12.49
CA SER A 140 -17.95 13.63 -12.44
C SER A 140 -18.99 12.81 -13.19
N PHE A 141 -20.24 12.88 -12.74
CA PHE A 141 -21.40 12.26 -13.39
C PHE A 141 -22.49 13.32 -13.58
N LYS A 142 -23.26 13.22 -14.67
CA LYS A 142 -24.37 14.14 -14.93
C LYS A 142 -25.41 14.04 -13.81
N GLY A 143 -25.82 15.17 -13.23
CA GLY A 143 -26.81 15.24 -12.16
C GLY A 143 -26.25 15.02 -10.76
N ILE A 144 -24.93 14.84 -10.58
CA ILE A 144 -24.33 14.61 -9.25
C ILE A 144 -24.40 15.87 -8.38
N GLU A 145 -24.39 17.05 -8.99
CA GLU A 145 -24.44 18.35 -8.34
C GLU A 145 -25.81 18.70 -7.77
N THR A 146 -26.88 18.17 -8.35
CA THR A 146 -28.26 18.37 -7.88
C THR A 146 -28.76 17.21 -7.01
N PHE A 147 -27.89 16.24 -6.72
CA PHE A 147 -28.24 15.07 -5.96
C PHE A 147 -28.44 15.39 -4.48
N PRO A 148 -29.63 15.12 -3.91
CA PRO A 148 -29.95 15.52 -2.54
C PRO A 148 -29.33 14.59 -1.47
N GLY A 149 -28.74 13.47 -1.89
CA GLY A 149 -28.08 12.52 -0.99
C GLY A 149 -26.63 12.87 -0.72
N ARG A 150 -26.06 12.23 0.31
CA ARG A 150 -24.64 12.31 0.62
C ARG A 150 -23.78 11.70 -0.50
N VAL A 151 -22.70 12.41 -0.85
CA VAL A 151 -21.68 11.96 -1.80
C VAL A 151 -20.27 11.93 -1.17
N LEU A 152 -19.56 10.79 -1.14
CA LEU A 152 -18.21 10.69 -0.51
C LEU A 152 -17.25 9.67 -1.14
N HIS A 153 -15.97 9.97 -1.40
CA HIS A 153 -15.08 8.96 -2.04
C HIS A 153 -14.75 7.82 -1.06
N SER A 154 -14.30 6.66 -1.56
CA SER A 154 -13.85 5.55 -0.69
C SER A 154 -12.76 5.96 0.30
N HIS A 155 -12.01 7.02 -0.02
CA HIS A 155 -11.02 7.64 0.85
C HIS A 155 -11.64 8.27 2.11
N ASP A 156 -12.87 8.77 2.01
CA ASP A 156 -13.61 9.43 3.08
C ASP A 156 -14.52 8.44 3.84
N PHE A 157 -14.63 7.19 3.38
CA PHE A 157 -15.34 6.14 4.09
C PHE A 157 -14.64 5.83 5.42
N ARG A 158 -15.41 5.62 6.48
CA ARG A 158 -14.88 5.30 7.82
C ARG A 158 -15.49 4.01 8.36
N HIS A 159 -16.81 3.96 8.50
CA HIS A 159 -17.52 2.79 9.03
C HIS A 159 -18.80 2.50 8.25
N GLY A 160 -19.27 1.24 8.25
CA GLY A 160 -20.49 0.81 7.55
C GLY A 160 -21.79 1.20 8.27
N GLU A 161 -21.75 1.33 9.60
CA GLU A 161 -22.91 1.65 10.48
C GLU A 161 -23.70 2.88 10.02
N GLN A 162 -23.01 3.91 9.56
CA GLN A 162 -23.61 5.15 9.08
C GLN A 162 -24.51 4.97 7.84
N PHE A 163 -24.60 3.76 7.28
CA PHE A 163 -25.42 3.41 6.13
C PHE A 163 -26.48 2.34 6.44
N ALA A 164 -26.68 2.00 7.72
CA ALA A 164 -27.75 1.10 8.14
C ALA A 164 -29.11 1.59 7.61
N GLY A 165 -29.90 0.66 7.04
CA GLY A 165 -31.20 0.95 6.44
C GLY A 165 -31.16 1.77 5.12
N MET A 166 -29.98 2.22 4.67
CA MET A 166 -29.85 3.06 3.47
C MET A 166 -29.78 2.26 2.17
N ARG A 167 -30.04 2.95 1.05
CA ARG A 167 -29.86 2.43 -0.31
C ARG A 167 -28.64 3.08 -0.94
N LEU A 168 -27.64 2.28 -1.30
CA LEU A 168 -26.33 2.75 -1.71
C LEU A 168 -26.05 2.45 -3.18
N LEU A 169 -25.44 3.43 -3.86
CA LEU A 169 -24.74 3.22 -5.13
C LEU A 169 -23.23 3.32 -4.89
N VAL A 170 -22.52 2.22 -5.14
CA VAL A 170 -21.07 2.13 -5.07
C VAL A 170 -20.53 2.13 -6.49
N ILE A 171 -19.79 3.18 -6.87
CA ILE A 171 -19.24 3.30 -8.23
C ILE A 171 -17.81 2.75 -8.24
N GLY A 172 -17.59 1.68 -9.00
CA GLY A 172 -16.34 0.95 -9.06
C GLY A 172 -16.55 -0.57 -9.03
N ALA A 173 -15.52 -1.31 -9.46
CA ALA A 173 -15.55 -2.78 -9.54
C ALA A 173 -14.19 -3.38 -9.14
N ALA A 174 -13.56 -2.79 -8.13
CA ALA A 174 -12.26 -3.20 -7.60
C ALA A 174 -12.35 -3.37 -6.08
N LEU A 175 -11.22 -3.67 -5.42
CA LEU A 175 -11.13 -4.01 -4.00
C LEU A 175 -11.92 -3.08 -3.06
N SER A 176 -11.85 -1.75 -3.27
CA SER A 176 -12.61 -0.82 -2.43
C SER A 176 -14.12 -0.94 -2.61
N ALA A 177 -14.60 -1.15 -3.84
CA ALA A 177 -16.04 -1.30 -4.10
C ALA A 177 -16.57 -2.61 -3.51
N GLU A 178 -15.78 -3.68 -3.62
CA GLU A 178 -16.07 -4.96 -2.98
C GLU A 178 -16.16 -4.80 -1.46
N ASP A 179 -15.09 -4.35 -0.81
CA ASP A 179 -15.02 -4.37 0.65
C ASP A 179 -15.97 -3.37 1.31
N ILE A 180 -16.09 -2.14 0.78
CA ILE A 180 -17.06 -1.17 1.30
C ILE A 180 -18.49 -1.71 1.18
N SER A 181 -18.81 -2.40 0.09
CA SER A 181 -20.13 -3.01 -0.07
C SER A 181 -20.37 -4.12 0.95
N LEU A 182 -19.35 -4.95 1.22
CA LEU A 182 -19.43 -5.98 2.26
C LEU A 182 -19.55 -5.38 3.67
N GLN A 183 -18.83 -4.30 3.97
CA GLN A 183 -18.98 -3.59 5.25
C GLN A 183 -20.38 -3.02 5.40
N CYS A 184 -20.89 -2.28 4.39
CA CYS A 184 -22.25 -1.77 4.41
C CYS A 184 -23.30 -2.89 4.49
N GLN A 185 -23.07 -4.03 3.85
CA GLN A 185 -23.91 -5.21 3.95
C GLN A 185 -23.97 -5.72 5.39
N LYS A 186 -22.81 -5.93 6.01
CA LYS A 186 -22.67 -6.41 7.39
C LYS A 186 -23.38 -5.50 8.38
N PHE A 187 -23.27 -4.19 8.20
CA PHE A 187 -23.89 -3.19 9.06
C PHE A 187 -25.33 -2.81 8.66
N GLY A 188 -26.00 -3.64 7.86
CA GLY A 188 -27.45 -3.54 7.66
C GLY A 188 -27.93 -2.54 6.61
N ALA A 189 -27.13 -2.24 5.58
CA ALA A 189 -27.61 -1.46 4.44
C ALA A 189 -28.81 -2.17 3.75
N LYS A 190 -29.88 -1.41 3.49
CA LYS A 190 -31.13 -1.95 2.91
C LYS A 190 -30.94 -2.47 1.49
N ARG A 191 -30.13 -1.79 0.68
CA ARG A 191 -29.82 -2.20 -0.70
C ARG A 191 -28.51 -1.61 -1.15
N ILE A 192 -27.72 -2.39 -1.87
CA ILE A 192 -26.46 -1.95 -2.45
C ILE A 192 -26.47 -2.25 -3.95
N VAL A 193 -26.05 -1.27 -4.76
CA VAL A 193 -25.80 -1.47 -6.18
C VAL A 193 -24.36 -1.08 -6.47
N CYS A 194 -23.56 -2.02 -6.96
CA CYS A 194 -22.22 -1.75 -7.46
C CYS A 194 -22.30 -1.45 -8.95
N SER A 195 -21.68 -0.36 -9.40
CA SER A 195 -21.69 0.06 -10.80
C SER A 195 -20.29 -0.03 -11.40
N TYR A 196 -20.13 -0.78 -12.49
CA TYR A 196 -18.84 -1.05 -13.12
C TYR A 196 -18.68 -0.39 -14.49
N ARG A 197 -17.47 0.08 -14.80
CA ARG A 197 -17.14 0.68 -16.11
C ARG A 197 -16.79 -0.36 -17.18
N SER A 198 -15.96 -1.34 -16.82
CA SER A 198 -15.38 -2.28 -17.78
C SER A 198 -15.97 -3.67 -17.60
N ASN A 199 -15.64 -4.34 -16.50
CA ASN A 199 -16.15 -5.67 -16.18
C ASN A 199 -16.82 -5.67 -14.80
N PRO A 200 -17.86 -6.49 -14.59
CA PRO A 200 -18.36 -6.79 -13.25
C PRO A 200 -17.29 -7.51 -12.41
N MET A 201 -17.42 -7.43 -11.10
CA MET A 201 -16.63 -8.24 -10.16
C MET A 201 -17.01 -9.72 -10.24
N GLY A 202 -18.31 -10.02 -10.44
CA GLY A 202 -18.79 -11.37 -10.75
C GLY A 202 -18.87 -12.32 -9.55
N PHE A 203 -18.97 -11.79 -8.33
CA PHE A 203 -19.13 -12.60 -7.12
C PHE A 203 -20.59 -13.02 -6.90
N LYS A 204 -20.79 -14.05 -6.07
CA LYS A 204 -22.12 -14.47 -5.60
C LYS A 204 -22.59 -13.55 -4.48
N TRP A 205 -23.27 -12.47 -4.86
CA TRP A 205 -23.73 -11.45 -3.92
C TRP A 205 -24.97 -11.87 -3.12
N PRO A 206 -25.15 -11.37 -1.88
CA PRO A 206 -26.41 -11.53 -1.15
C PRO A 206 -27.57 -10.82 -1.85
N ALA A 207 -28.81 -11.22 -1.57
CA ALA A 207 -30.00 -10.80 -2.32
C ALA A 207 -30.21 -9.26 -2.42
N ASN A 208 -29.74 -8.49 -1.44
CA ASN A 208 -29.86 -7.03 -1.40
C ASN A 208 -28.68 -6.28 -2.07
N LEU A 209 -27.65 -6.98 -2.54
CA LEU A 209 -26.48 -6.43 -3.24
C LEU A 209 -26.46 -6.95 -4.69
N ARG A 210 -26.27 -6.05 -5.66
CA ARG A 210 -26.17 -6.45 -7.08
C ARG A 210 -25.24 -5.55 -7.88
N GLU A 211 -24.84 -6.03 -9.06
CA GLU A 211 -24.03 -5.27 -10.01
C GLU A 211 -24.86 -4.73 -11.19
N ARG A 212 -24.44 -3.56 -11.69
CA ARG A 212 -24.99 -2.90 -12.88
C ARG A 212 -23.88 -2.24 -13.71
N PRO A 213 -24.07 -2.06 -15.03
CA PRO A 213 -23.17 -1.23 -15.84
C PRO A 213 -23.01 0.20 -15.31
N LEU A 214 -22.10 0.94 -15.91
CA LEU A 214 -21.70 2.27 -15.46
C LEU A 214 -22.91 3.21 -15.34
N LEU A 215 -22.98 3.94 -14.23
CA LEU A 215 -23.90 5.04 -14.04
C LEU A 215 -23.75 6.06 -15.18
N VAL A 216 -24.85 6.37 -15.85
CA VAL A 216 -24.89 7.37 -16.92
C VAL A 216 -25.32 8.74 -16.39
N GLU A 217 -26.41 8.78 -15.62
CA GLU A 217 -27.02 10.02 -15.12
C GLU A 217 -27.75 9.78 -13.80
N ILE A 218 -27.78 10.80 -12.96
CA ILE A 218 -28.50 10.80 -11.68
C ILE A 218 -29.72 11.70 -11.82
N GLN A 219 -30.90 11.09 -11.90
CA GLN A 219 -32.20 11.79 -11.93
C GLN A 219 -32.98 11.63 -10.61
N ALA A 220 -32.42 10.89 -9.65
CA ALA A 220 -33.15 10.39 -8.49
C ALA A 220 -33.15 11.39 -7.32
N LYS A 221 -34.33 11.55 -6.69
CA LYS A 221 -34.53 12.36 -5.46
C LYS A 221 -34.07 11.68 -4.15
N LYS A 222 -33.70 10.39 -4.16
CA LYS A 222 -33.19 9.64 -2.98
C LYS A 222 -32.27 8.48 -3.38
N MET A 223 -30.97 8.71 -3.43
CA MET A 223 -29.93 7.66 -3.41
C MET A 223 -28.71 8.23 -2.66
N TYR A 224 -27.67 7.45 -2.41
CA TYR A 224 -26.38 7.94 -1.89
C TYR A 224 -25.26 7.43 -2.81
N ILE A 225 -24.29 8.29 -3.14
CA ILE A 225 -23.21 7.98 -4.09
C ILE A 225 -21.89 8.10 -3.35
N LEU A 226 -20.91 7.28 -3.68
CA LEU A 226 -19.58 7.45 -3.11
C LEU A 226 -18.64 8.18 -4.11
N GLY A 227 -18.40 9.50 -3.96
CA GLY A 227 -17.29 10.21 -4.64
C GLY A 227 -17.11 11.72 -4.35
N ARG A 228 -16.08 12.15 -3.58
CA ARG A 228 -15.51 13.53 -3.65
C ARG A 228 -14.05 13.73 -3.19
N ARG A 229 -13.60 14.99 -3.18
CA ARG A 229 -12.36 15.61 -3.73
C ARG A 229 -11.44 16.24 -2.70
N ILE A 230 -10.11 16.05 -2.85
CA ILE A 230 -9.05 17.05 -2.58
C ILE A 230 -7.89 16.88 -3.59
N ARG A 231 -7.42 17.99 -4.20
CA ARG A 231 -6.18 18.07 -5.00
C ARG A 231 -5.06 18.62 -4.12
N ARG A 232 -3.94 17.90 -3.99
CA ARG A 232 -2.63 18.46 -3.58
C ARG A 232 -1.56 17.93 -4.54
N ASN A 233 -0.66 18.81 -4.98
CA ASN A 233 0.46 18.47 -5.86
C ASN A 233 1.61 17.96 -4.98
N ASN A 234 1.94 16.67 -5.10
CA ASN A 234 3.08 16.04 -4.43
C ASN A 234 4.00 15.40 -5.47
N LEU A 235 5.22 15.02 -5.08
CA LEU A 235 6.15 14.20 -5.86
C LEU A 235 5.46 12.91 -6.34
N ARG A 236 4.91 12.97 -7.55
CA ARG A 236 4.31 11.83 -8.26
C ARG A 236 5.20 11.48 -9.43
N ILE A 237 5.17 10.22 -9.85
CA ILE A 237 5.74 9.73 -11.12
C ILE A 237 4.88 10.22 -12.31
N SER A 238 4.56 11.52 -12.32
CA SER A 238 3.59 12.20 -13.20
C SER A 238 2.11 11.96 -12.89
N LYS A 239 1.24 12.86 -13.39
CA LYS A 239 -0.22 12.73 -13.41
C LYS A 239 -0.72 11.73 -14.48
N LYS A 240 0.17 11.14 -15.27
CA LYS A 240 -0.16 10.36 -16.48
C LYS A 240 0.00 8.85 -16.33
N GLU A 241 0.71 8.35 -15.31
CA GLU A 241 0.87 6.91 -15.12
C GLU A 241 -0.32 6.35 -14.31
N PRO A 242 -1.11 5.40 -14.86
CA PRO A 242 -2.18 4.75 -14.12
C PRO A 242 -1.61 3.85 -13.01
N ASN A 243 -2.42 3.53 -11.99
CA ASN A 243 -2.05 2.51 -11.00
C ASN A 243 -1.78 1.18 -11.72
N THR A 244 -0.55 0.68 -11.63
CA THR A 244 -0.01 -0.37 -12.51
C THR A 244 0.96 -1.28 -11.74
N TYR A 245 1.10 -2.54 -12.16
CA TYR A 245 1.99 -3.50 -11.48
C TYR A 245 3.48 -3.31 -11.80
N PHE A 246 3.80 -2.48 -12.81
CA PHE A 246 5.16 -2.00 -13.06
C PHE A 246 5.14 -0.58 -13.62
N VAL A 247 5.81 0.33 -12.91
CA VAL A 247 5.83 1.76 -13.24
C VAL A 247 6.95 2.04 -14.23
N SER A 248 6.62 2.76 -15.30
CA SER A 248 7.56 3.13 -16.35
C SER A 248 8.69 4.03 -15.82
N ASN A 249 9.86 3.98 -16.46
CA ASN A 249 11.06 4.76 -16.11
C ASN A 249 11.63 4.47 -14.70
N LEU A 250 11.38 3.26 -14.19
CA LEU A 250 11.99 2.77 -12.96
C LEU A 250 12.83 1.52 -13.22
N TYR A 251 14.15 1.62 -13.08
CA TYR A 251 14.99 0.42 -13.08
C TYR A 251 14.71 -0.42 -11.84
N LYS A 252 14.52 -1.73 -12.04
CA LYS A 252 14.09 -2.65 -10.97
C LYS A 252 12.79 -2.19 -10.29
N GLY A 253 11.97 -1.38 -10.96
CA GLY A 253 10.78 -0.78 -10.37
C GLY A 253 11.07 0.17 -9.19
N LEU A 254 12.32 0.61 -9.02
CA LEU A 254 12.79 1.38 -7.86
C LEU A 254 13.52 2.67 -8.25
N LEU A 255 14.57 2.58 -9.08
CA LEU A 255 15.43 3.74 -9.38
C LEU A 255 14.84 4.61 -10.49
N TRP A 256 14.64 5.89 -10.21
CA TRP A 256 14.18 6.84 -11.21
C TRP A 256 15.23 7.08 -12.29
N LEU A 257 14.82 6.87 -13.55
CA LEU A 257 15.70 7.00 -14.71
C LEU A 257 15.63 8.39 -15.37
N GLY A 258 14.63 9.21 -15.04
CA GLY A 258 14.47 10.54 -15.65
C GLY A 258 15.33 11.66 -15.06
N GLY A 259 16.38 11.34 -14.29
CA GLY A 259 17.27 12.32 -13.65
C GLY A 259 17.70 11.93 -12.23
N GLY A 260 18.39 12.83 -11.53
CA GLY A 260 18.80 12.59 -10.14
C GLY A 260 19.95 11.60 -9.97
N ALA A 261 20.75 11.38 -11.02
CA ALA A 261 21.94 10.51 -11.02
C ALA A 261 21.72 9.09 -10.45
N ASN A 262 20.54 8.49 -10.68
CA ASN A 262 20.12 7.20 -10.11
C ASN A 262 20.04 7.17 -8.57
N ARG A 263 19.91 8.33 -7.92
CA ARG A 263 19.84 8.49 -6.46
C ARG A 263 18.45 8.88 -5.94
N LEU A 264 17.48 9.07 -6.84
CA LEU A 264 16.06 9.18 -6.51
C LEU A 264 15.40 7.80 -6.64
N ILE A 265 14.86 7.30 -5.54
CA ILE A 265 14.30 5.95 -5.43
C ILE A 265 12.80 6.07 -5.11
N TYR A 266 11.98 5.25 -5.74
CA TYR A 266 10.56 5.10 -5.40
C TYR A 266 10.32 3.71 -4.83
N MET A 267 9.59 3.63 -3.74
CA MET A 267 9.30 2.37 -3.05
C MET A 267 7.80 2.17 -2.90
N GLY A 268 7.32 0.94 -3.14
CA GLY A 268 5.89 0.63 -3.10
C GLY A 268 5.04 1.39 -4.13
N ALA A 269 5.66 1.86 -5.23
CA ALA A 269 4.99 2.63 -6.27
C ALA A 269 4.08 1.79 -7.17
N GLN A 270 4.25 0.47 -7.17
CA GLN A 270 3.43 -0.48 -7.92
C GLN A 270 2.06 -0.66 -7.27
N ASN A 271 1.09 -1.09 -8.07
CA ASN A 271 -0.14 -1.71 -7.57
C ASN A 271 0.18 -3.01 -6.81
N GLN A 272 -0.68 -3.41 -5.89
CA GLN A 272 -0.31 -4.36 -4.83
C GLN A 272 -1.20 -5.60 -4.86
N CYS A 273 -0.58 -6.75 -5.20
CA CYS A 273 -1.08 -8.09 -4.86
C CYS A 273 -0.29 -8.59 -3.64
N TYR A 274 1.03 -8.64 -3.77
CA TYR A 274 1.99 -8.66 -2.66
C TYR A 274 2.13 -7.26 -2.05
N THR A 275 2.28 -7.20 -0.73
CA THR A 275 2.46 -5.95 0.04
C THR A 275 3.73 -6.00 0.87
N PHE A 276 3.70 -6.51 2.10
CA PHE A 276 4.83 -6.42 3.04
C PHE A 276 6.07 -7.18 2.55
N THR A 277 5.91 -8.37 1.98
CA THR A 277 7.02 -9.11 1.37
C THR A 277 7.63 -8.34 0.20
N LEU A 278 6.80 -7.73 -0.65
CA LEU A 278 7.27 -6.87 -1.74
C LEU A 278 8.07 -5.69 -1.18
N PHE A 279 7.54 -4.98 -0.18
CA PHE A 279 8.22 -3.84 0.44
C PHE A 279 9.53 -4.27 1.11
N ASP A 280 9.58 -5.41 1.79
CA ASP A 280 10.81 -5.91 2.39
C ASP A 280 11.87 -6.25 1.34
N THR A 281 11.50 -6.92 0.24
CA THR A 281 12.45 -7.23 -0.84
C THR A 281 12.94 -5.97 -1.53
N GLN A 282 12.06 -4.99 -1.78
CA GLN A 282 12.43 -3.68 -2.29
C GLN A 282 13.40 -2.98 -1.32
N ALA A 283 13.09 -2.95 -0.02
CA ALA A 283 13.92 -2.31 0.98
C ALA A 283 15.30 -2.95 1.07
N PHE A 284 15.36 -4.28 1.08
CA PHE A 284 16.61 -5.03 1.15
C PHE A 284 17.50 -4.73 -0.06
N TRP A 285 16.91 -4.67 -1.26
CA TRP A 285 17.62 -4.25 -2.47
C TRP A 285 18.12 -2.80 -2.36
N ILE A 286 17.27 -1.86 -1.91
CA ILE A 286 17.62 -0.43 -1.75
C ILE A 286 18.78 -0.25 -0.76
N VAL A 287 18.73 -0.89 0.40
CA VAL A 287 19.78 -0.77 1.42
C VAL A 287 21.11 -1.28 0.89
N LYS A 288 21.12 -2.43 0.20
CA LYS A 288 22.34 -2.97 -0.43
C LYS A 288 22.85 -2.07 -1.55
N PHE A 289 21.97 -1.53 -2.38
CA PHE A 289 22.32 -0.57 -3.44
C PHE A 289 22.96 0.70 -2.88
N ILE A 290 22.33 1.36 -1.90
CA ILE A 290 22.86 2.56 -1.25
C ILE A 290 24.22 2.28 -0.58
N SER A 291 24.41 1.06 -0.08
CA SER A 291 25.66 0.62 0.53
C SER A 291 26.75 0.23 -0.48
N GLY A 292 26.49 0.35 -1.78
CA GLY A 292 27.45 0.04 -2.85
C GLY A 292 27.60 -1.45 -3.16
N LEU A 293 26.76 -2.32 -2.60
CA LEU A 293 26.84 -3.78 -2.80
C LEU A 293 26.16 -4.26 -4.07
N ILE A 294 25.36 -3.42 -4.72
CA ILE A 294 24.69 -3.72 -5.98
C ILE A 294 25.21 -2.73 -7.03
N PRO A 295 26.05 -3.18 -7.98
CA PRO A 295 26.51 -2.32 -9.08
C PRO A 295 25.36 -2.05 -10.05
N LEU A 296 25.33 -0.85 -10.62
CA LEU A 296 24.36 -0.51 -11.66
C LEU A 296 24.91 -0.79 -13.05
N PRO A 297 24.10 -1.34 -13.97
CA PRO A 297 24.46 -1.41 -15.37
C PRO A 297 24.37 -0.03 -16.03
N SER A 298 24.74 0.05 -17.32
CA SER A 298 24.62 1.30 -18.08
C SER A 298 23.16 1.80 -18.13
N HIS A 299 22.99 3.11 -18.28
CA HIS A 299 21.67 3.73 -18.35
C HIS A 299 20.78 3.11 -19.45
N GLY A 300 21.36 2.78 -20.61
CA GLY A 300 20.65 2.12 -21.70
C GLY A 300 20.12 0.73 -21.33
N LEU A 301 20.88 -0.06 -20.56
CA LEU A 301 20.43 -1.36 -20.06
C LEU A 301 19.34 -1.22 -19.00
N MET A 302 19.45 -0.22 -18.12
CA MET A 302 18.42 0.09 -17.13
C MET A 302 17.09 0.50 -17.78
N MET A 303 17.14 1.31 -18.84
CA MET A 303 15.96 1.69 -19.62
C MET A 303 15.34 0.48 -20.32
N LYS A 304 16.15 -0.36 -20.98
CA LYS A 304 15.67 -1.61 -21.60
C LYS A 304 14.98 -2.53 -20.60
N HIS A 305 15.53 -2.66 -19.38
CA HIS A 305 14.89 -3.41 -18.29
C HIS A 305 13.51 -2.84 -17.93
N SER A 306 13.39 -1.53 -17.72
CA SER A 306 12.11 -0.92 -17.38
C SER A 306 11.07 -1.09 -18.51
N ILE A 307 11.48 -1.00 -19.77
CA ILE A 307 10.60 -1.16 -20.93
C ILE A 307 10.14 -2.60 -21.04
N SER A 308 11.05 -3.57 -20.95
CA SER A 308 10.70 -4.99 -21.12
C SER A 308 9.74 -5.49 -20.05
N TRP A 309 9.87 -5.03 -18.80
CA TRP A 309 8.89 -5.35 -17.75
C TRP A 309 7.52 -4.76 -18.06
N LYS A 310 7.44 -3.57 -18.65
CA LYS A 310 6.18 -2.94 -19.02
C LYS A 310 5.52 -3.65 -20.20
N GLU A 311 6.27 -4.04 -21.20
CA GLU A 311 5.80 -4.85 -22.34
C GLU A 311 5.24 -6.18 -21.85
N ARG A 312 6.03 -6.89 -21.02
CA ARG A 312 5.62 -8.13 -20.38
C ARG A 312 4.31 -7.99 -19.59
N LEU A 313 4.11 -6.88 -18.87
CA LEU A 313 2.85 -6.62 -18.16
C LEU A 313 1.66 -6.56 -19.12
N ASN A 314 1.82 -5.90 -20.26
CA ASN A 314 0.74 -5.73 -21.24
C ASN A 314 0.43 -7.04 -21.98
N GLU A 315 1.46 -7.85 -22.23
CA GLU A 315 1.35 -9.12 -22.96
C GLU A 315 0.81 -10.24 -22.06
N ASP A 316 1.46 -10.48 -20.91
CA ASP A 316 1.24 -11.69 -20.10
C ASP A 316 0.05 -11.59 -19.13
N VAL A 317 -0.34 -10.38 -18.70
CA VAL A 317 -1.26 -10.22 -17.57
C VAL A 317 -2.68 -9.98 -18.03
N LYS A 318 -3.52 -11.03 -17.99
CA LYS A 318 -4.94 -10.98 -18.37
C LYS A 318 -5.90 -11.30 -17.22
N SER A 319 -5.40 -11.94 -16.17
CA SER A 319 -6.17 -12.39 -15.01
C SER A 319 -5.46 -12.12 -13.70
N PHE A 320 -6.17 -12.28 -12.58
CA PHE A 320 -5.57 -12.14 -11.25
C PHE A 320 -4.45 -13.17 -10.94
N PRO A 321 -4.57 -14.46 -11.32
CA PRO A 321 -3.43 -15.38 -11.24
C PRO A 321 -2.19 -14.88 -11.99
N ASP A 322 -2.35 -14.26 -13.17
CA ASP A 322 -1.23 -13.70 -13.92
C ASP A 322 -0.61 -12.50 -13.18
N ILE A 323 -1.43 -11.66 -12.55
CA ILE A 323 -0.96 -10.56 -11.69
C ILE A 323 -0.08 -11.10 -10.56
N ALA A 324 -0.54 -12.15 -9.85
CA ALA A 324 0.19 -12.73 -8.73
C ALA A 324 1.55 -13.30 -9.19
N ARG A 325 1.57 -14.06 -10.29
CA ARG A 325 2.80 -14.60 -10.88
C ARG A 325 3.74 -13.52 -11.41
N TYR A 326 3.19 -12.49 -12.07
CA TYR A 326 3.97 -11.36 -12.58
C TYR A 326 4.67 -10.61 -11.44
N GLN A 327 3.94 -10.33 -10.35
CA GLN A 327 4.52 -9.63 -9.21
C GLN A 327 5.50 -10.51 -8.42
N LEU A 328 5.28 -11.82 -8.31
CA LEU A 328 6.29 -12.75 -7.81
C LEU A 328 7.56 -12.69 -8.68
N ALA A 329 7.42 -12.78 -10.00
CA ALA A 329 8.57 -12.71 -10.91
C ALA A 329 9.35 -11.41 -10.74
N TYR A 330 8.67 -10.29 -10.51
CA TYR A 330 9.29 -9.01 -10.18
C TYR A 330 10.08 -9.06 -8.86
N ILE A 331 9.47 -9.59 -7.79
CA ILE A 331 10.13 -9.77 -6.49
C ILE A 331 11.36 -10.67 -6.63
N LEU A 332 11.26 -11.77 -7.39
CA LEU A 332 12.38 -12.67 -7.67
C LEU A 332 13.48 -11.98 -8.48
N ASP A 333 13.15 -11.07 -9.40
CA ASP A 333 14.15 -10.30 -10.15
C ASP A 333 14.94 -9.31 -9.29
N LEU A 334 14.30 -8.71 -8.28
CA LEU A 334 15.01 -7.99 -7.23
C LEU A 334 15.91 -8.94 -6.42
N ASN A 335 15.38 -10.12 -6.09
CA ASN A 335 16.07 -11.06 -5.23
C ASN A 335 17.33 -11.68 -5.87
N LYS A 336 17.40 -11.74 -7.21
CA LYS A 336 18.59 -12.18 -7.93
C LYS A 336 19.85 -11.41 -7.50
N ASP A 337 19.70 -10.10 -7.29
CA ASP A 337 20.80 -9.21 -6.93
C ASP A 337 20.95 -9.13 -5.40
N SER A 338 19.83 -9.00 -4.67
CA SER A 338 19.87 -8.67 -3.25
C SER A 338 20.04 -9.88 -2.34
N LYS A 339 19.63 -11.09 -2.74
CA LYS A 339 19.69 -12.32 -1.91
C LYS A 339 18.95 -12.17 -0.57
N TYR A 340 17.74 -11.62 -0.60
CA TYR A 340 16.80 -11.64 0.51
C TYR A 340 16.56 -13.09 0.99
N PRO A 341 16.69 -13.36 2.31
CA PRO A 341 16.90 -14.73 2.80
C PRO A 341 15.62 -15.52 3.09
N TYR A 342 14.44 -14.95 2.86
CA TYR A 342 13.16 -15.59 3.22
C TYR A 342 12.40 -16.08 1.98
N GLU A 343 11.51 -17.04 2.19
CA GLU A 343 10.56 -17.51 1.17
C GLU A 343 9.69 -16.37 0.65
N LEU A 344 9.44 -16.35 -0.65
CA LEU A 344 8.80 -15.24 -1.36
C LEU A 344 7.50 -15.65 -2.07
N ASP A 345 7.31 -16.93 -2.37
CA ASP A 345 6.16 -17.37 -3.15
C ASP A 345 4.92 -17.58 -2.28
N CYS A 346 3.93 -16.68 -2.44
CA CYS A 346 2.60 -16.79 -1.87
C CYS A 346 1.51 -16.95 -2.96
N THR A 347 1.88 -17.26 -4.19
CA THR A 347 1.01 -17.17 -5.37
C THR A 347 -0.21 -18.06 -5.23
N ASP A 348 -0.01 -19.31 -4.82
CA ASP A 348 -1.09 -20.26 -4.64
C ASP A 348 -2.07 -19.83 -3.53
N MET A 349 -1.57 -19.17 -2.48
CA MET A 349 -2.43 -18.62 -1.42
C MET A 349 -3.32 -17.50 -1.97
N PHE A 350 -2.79 -16.63 -2.83
CA PHE A 350 -3.60 -15.58 -3.47
C PHE A 350 -4.66 -16.15 -4.41
N ILE A 351 -4.28 -17.14 -5.24
CA ILE A 351 -5.22 -17.81 -6.15
C ILE A 351 -6.32 -18.50 -5.35
N LYS A 352 -5.95 -19.25 -4.31
CA LYS A 352 -6.91 -19.88 -3.41
C LYS A 352 -7.85 -18.87 -2.74
N CYS A 353 -7.34 -17.74 -2.27
CA CYS A 353 -8.16 -16.69 -1.67
C CYS A 353 -9.17 -16.12 -2.68
N LEU A 354 -8.79 -15.94 -3.94
CA LEU A 354 -9.72 -15.55 -5.00
C LEU A 354 -10.80 -16.61 -5.24
N ASP A 355 -10.43 -17.89 -5.25
CA ASP A 355 -11.40 -18.97 -5.42
C ASP A 355 -12.36 -19.06 -4.23
N ASP A 356 -11.88 -18.89 -3.01
CA ASP A 356 -12.70 -18.80 -1.80
C ASP A 356 -13.69 -17.62 -1.90
N LYS A 357 -13.27 -16.45 -2.42
CA LYS A 357 -14.16 -15.30 -2.69
C LYS A 357 -15.22 -15.58 -3.76
N LYS A 358 -14.87 -16.29 -4.83
CA LYS A 358 -15.82 -16.70 -5.88
C LYS A 358 -16.83 -17.73 -5.38
N ASN A 359 -16.38 -18.62 -4.51
CA ASN A 359 -17.23 -19.64 -3.89
C ASN A 359 -18.28 -19.00 -3.00
N ASP A 360 -17.86 -18.10 -2.09
CA ASP A 360 -18.73 -17.32 -1.22
C ASP A 360 -18.01 -16.05 -0.72
N ILE A 361 -18.50 -14.89 -1.16
CA ILE A 361 -17.91 -13.59 -0.87
C ILE A 361 -18.12 -13.14 0.59
N LEU A 362 -19.05 -13.74 1.32
CA LEU A 362 -19.32 -13.40 2.73
C LEU A 362 -18.48 -14.21 3.71
N THR A 363 -17.97 -15.38 3.31
CA THR A 363 -17.31 -16.34 4.21
C THR A 363 -15.84 -16.60 3.88
N TYR A 364 -15.27 -15.97 2.83
CA TYR A 364 -13.86 -16.17 2.47
C TYR A 364 -12.90 -15.77 3.61
N ARG A 365 -13.29 -14.84 4.49
CA ARG A 365 -12.51 -14.41 5.66
C ARG A 365 -12.50 -15.42 6.81
N ASP A 366 -13.39 -16.41 6.77
CA ASP A 366 -13.43 -17.49 7.77
C ASP A 366 -12.48 -18.64 7.39
N LYS A 367 -11.80 -18.54 6.24
CA LYS A 367 -10.86 -19.56 5.74
C LYS A 367 -9.51 -19.47 6.45
N GLN A 368 -8.82 -20.62 6.49
CA GLN A 368 -7.50 -20.77 7.07
C GLN A 368 -6.45 -20.99 5.98
N PHE A 369 -5.26 -20.46 6.21
CA PHE A 369 -4.10 -20.67 5.36
C PHE A 369 -2.92 -21.20 6.18
N GLN A 370 -1.94 -21.78 5.49
CA GLN A 370 -0.69 -22.22 6.09
C GLN A 370 0.38 -21.15 5.89
N SER A 371 1.11 -20.82 6.95
CA SER A 371 2.26 -19.91 6.87
C SER A 371 3.35 -20.51 5.99
N ILE A 372 3.81 -19.78 4.97
CA ILE A 372 4.94 -20.21 4.14
C ILE A 372 6.26 -20.24 4.93
N PHE A 373 6.36 -19.48 6.03
CA PHE A 373 7.57 -19.36 6.85
C PHE A 373 7.66 -20.45 7.92
N THR A 374 6.58 -20.69 8.65
CA THR A 374 6.57 -21.63 9.80
C THR A 374 5.92 -22.96 9.48
N LYS A 375 5.25 -23.07 8.31
CA LYS A 375 4.40 -24.20 7.91
C LYS A 375 3.25 -24.49 8.90
N THR A 376 2.98 -23.57 9.83
CA THR A 376 1.86 -23.67 10.77
C THR A 376 0.57 -23.24 10.08
N LYS A 377 -0.49 -24.04 10.22
CA LYS A 377 -1.84 -23.67 9.78
C LYS A 377 -2.46 -22.69 10.77
N SER A 378 -3.01 -21.58 10.29
CA SER A 378 -3.70 -20.60 11.15
C SER A 378 -4.90 -21.24 11.84
N PRO A 379 -5.19 -20.98 13.13
CA PRO A 379 -6.45 -21.39 13.75
C PRO A 379 -7.67 -20.73 13.09
N MET A 380 -8.85 -21.30 13.30
CA MET A 380 -10.10 -20.63 12.94
C MET A 380 -10.31 -19.44 13.88
N TYR A 381 -10.88 -18.36 13.35
CA TYR A 381 -11.32 -17.26 14.21
C TYR A 381 -12.54 -17.72 15.03
N HIS A 382 -12.68 -17.21 16.25
CA HIS A 382 -13.72 -17.67 17.18
C HIS A 382 -15.13 -17.15 16.84
N THR A 383 -15.22 -16.13 15.99
CA THR A 383 -16.47 -15.54 15.52
C THR A 383 -16.44 -15.48 14.00
N LYS A 384 -17.56 -15.78 13.32
CA LYS A 384 -17.61 -15.61 11.85
C LYS A 384 -17.47 -14.13 11.49
N TRP A 385 -16.86 -13.82 10.36
CA TRP A 385 -16.63 -12.43 9.96
C TRP A 385 -17.92 -11.59 9.92
N ILE A 386 -19.03 -12.15 9.46
CA ILE A 386 -20.31 -11.44 9.36
C ILE A 386 -20.88 -11.05 10.74
N ASP A 387 -20.54 -11.81 11.78
CA ASP A 387 -21.02 -11.61 13.16
C ASP A 387 -20.00 -10.85 14.03
N ALA A 388 -18.76 -10.70 13.57
CA ALA A 388 -17.66 -10.08 14.32
C ALA A 388 -17.67 -8.54 14.21
N PHE A 389 -18.63 -7.87 14.87
CA PHE A 389 -18.79 -6.41 14.78
C PHE A 389 -17.68 -5.60 15.47
N ASP A 390 -17.12 -6.14 16.55
CA ASP A 390 -15.96 -5.55 17.25
C ASP A 390 -14.67 -5.91 16.50
N ASP A 391 -13.98 -4.89 15.97
CA ASP A 391 -12.73 -5.02 15.23
C ASP A 391 -11.48 -4.68 16.04
N SER A 392 -11.64 -4.50 17.36
CA SER A 392 -10.55 -4.20 18.29
C SER A 392 -9.53 -5.32 18.42
N LEU A 393 -8.32 -4.97 18.85
CA LEU A 393 -7.27 -5.91 19.19
C LEU A 393 -7.71 -6.91 20.28
N ASP A 394 -8.33 -6.40 21.34
CA ASP A 394 -8.75 -7.18 22.51
C ASP A 394 -9.82 -8.20 22.13
N ALA A 395 -10.84 -7.78 21.38
CA ALA A 395 -11.88 -8.68 20.88
C ALA A 395 -11.31 -9.77 19.97
N PHE A 396 -10.34 -9.44 19.13
CA PHE A 396 -9.71 -10.40 18.23
C PHE A 396 -8.81 -11.41 18.94
N LEU A 397 -8.08 -10.97 19.98
CA LEU A 397 -7.15 -11.82 20.71
C LEU A 397 -7.76 -12.52 21.92
N LYS A 398 -8.97 -12.12 22.34
CA LYS A 398 -9.61 -12.47 23.61
C LYS A 398 -8.71 -12.17 24.80
N ILE A 399 -8.22 -10.93 24.89
CA ILE A 399 -7.37 -10.45 25.99
C ILE A 399 -8.17 -9.46 26.85
#